data_AF-A0A7C5FNQ1-F1
#
_entry.id   AF-A0A7C5FNQ1-F1
#
_cell.length_a   1.000
_cell.length_b   1.000
_cell.length_c   1.000
_cell.angle_alpha   90.00
_cell.angle_beta   90.00
_cell.angle_gamma   90.00
#
_symmetry.space_group_name_H-M   'P 1'
#
loop_
_entity.id
_entity.type
_entity.pdbx_description
1 polymer ?
#
loop_
_entity_poly.entity_id
_entity_poly.type
_entity_poly.pdbx_seq_one_letter_code
_entity_poly.pdbx_strand_id
1 'polypeptide(L)'
;MALYKIFKETALPGTLEPNSIYFVAPSSKPDYVEIYVTGTTSDVVKRVINSDDVQAMIDSAIADLAEIEIVADISARNALNPTTTVQALVLDASDDPTVDSGAATYIYNPSTEEWIKIAEYESMDMVIDWSYIQNRPSSSVSDIDDAVAKKHTHANKTELDKISEDSNGYLLYNGDYPKIAWDSVNW
;
A
#
# COMPACT_ATOMS: atom_id res chain seq x y z
N MET A 1 13.52 -70.01 13.45
CA MET A 1 14.21 -68.80 13.93
C MET A 1 14.46 -67.93 12.71
N ALA A 2 13.86 -66.73 12.64
CA ALA A 2 14.12 -65.84 11.50
C ALA A 2 15.55 -65.30 11.61
N LEU A 3 16.36 -65.47 10.56
CA LEU A 3 17.68 -64.85 10.49
C LEU A 3 17.49 -63.38 10.10
N TYR A 4 18.11 -62.49 10.85
CA TYR A 4 18.27 -61.09 10.47
C TYR A 4 19.70 -60.83 10.02
N LYS A 5 19.86 -60.01 8.98
CA LYS A 5 21.16 -59.52 8.53
C LYS A 5 21.39 -58.10 9.03
N ILE A 6 22.64 -57.74 9.30
CA ILE A 6 23.02 -56.40 9.75
C ILE A 6 24.08 -55.84 8.80
N PHE A 7 23.85 -54.62 8.31
CA PHE A 7 24.73 -53.91 7.39
C PHE A 7 25.18 -52.58 8.02
N LYS A 8 26.41 -52.17 7.69
CA LYS A 8 26.97 -50.87 8.08
C LYS A 8 27.40 -50.15 6.81
N GLU A 9 26.73 -49.05 6.50
CA GLU A 9 26.90 -48.34 5.22
C GLU A 9 27.06 -46.85 5.45
N THR A 10 27.59 -46.14 4.45
CA THR A 10 27.63 -44.66 4.44
C THR A 10 26.47 -44.04 3.66
N ALA A 11 25.69 -44.86 2.96
CA ALA A 11 24.46 -44.48 2.28
C ALA A 11 23.53 -45.69 2.24
N LEU A 12 22.22 -45.48 2.21
CA LEU A 12 21.27 -46.57 2.08
C LEU A 12 21.37 -47.17 0.65
N PRO A 13 21.56 -48.51 0.49
CA PRO A 13 21.62 -49.12 -0.83
C PRO A 13 20.33 -48.96 -1.62
N GLY A 14 20.42 -48.76 -2.94
CA GLY A 14 19.24 -48.63 -3.82
C GLY A 14 18.41 -49.92 -3.97
N THR A 15 18.91 -51.05 -3.49
CA THR A 15 18.17 -52.31 -3.37
C THR A 15 18.44 -52.90 -2.00
N LEU A 16 17.39 -53.11 -1.22
CA LEU A 16 17.48 -53.61 0.15
C LEU A 16 17.23 -55.11 0.21
N GLU A 17 17.78 -55.76 1.23
CA GLU A 17 17.51 -57.15 1.53
C GLU A 17 16.35 -57.28 2.52
N PRO A 18 15.43 -58.24 2.34
CA PRO A 18 14.43 -58.56 3.37
C PRO A 18 15.08 -58.99 4.70
N ASN A 19 14.34 -58.82 5.80
CA ASN A 19 14.75 -59.19 7.16
C ASN A 19 16.15 -58.65 7.54
N SER A 20 16.39 -57.36 7.30
CA SER A 20 17.70 -56.74 7.47
C SER A 20 17.63 -55.44 8.27
N ILE A 21 18.72 -55.11 8.95
CA ILE A 21 18.93 -53.85 9.68
C ILE A 21 20.13 -53.15 9.07
N TYR A 22 19.96 -51.89 8.68
CA TYR A 22 21.02 -51.04 8.13
C TYR A 22 21.33 -49.93 9.14
N PHE A 23 22.58 -49.86 9.56
CA PHE A 23 23.15 -48.70 10.24
C PHE A 23 23.85 -47.84 9.20
N VAL A 24 23.25 -46.71 8.87
CA VAL A 24 23.76 -45.79 7.86
C VAL A 24 24.37 -44.58 8.56
N ALA A 25 25.64 -44.29 8.29
CA ALA A 25 26.33 -43.09 8.77
C ALA A 25 26.61 -42.17 7.57
N PRO A 26 25.68 -41.25 7.21
CA PRO A 26 25.81 -40.44 6.02
C PRO A 26 27.04 -39.51 6.12
N SER A 27 27.84 -39.44 5.06
CA SER A 27 29.00 -38.53 5.03
C SER A 27 28.61 -37.05 5.12
N SER A 28 27.38 -36.71 4.72
CA SER A 28 26.80 -35.36 4.86
C SER A 28 26.33 -35.03 6.28
N LYS A 29 26.17 -36.04 7.15
CA LYS A 29 25.66 -35.90 8.53
C LYS A 29 26.55 -36.70 9.49
N PRO A 30 27.80 -36.29 9.70
CA PRO A 30 28.82 -37.10 10.38
C PRO A 30 28.49 -37.43 11.85
N ASP A 31 27.62 -36.65 12.48
CA ASP A 31 27.22 -36.84 13.89
C ASP A 31 25.96 -37.72 14.06
N TYR A 32 25.42 -38.25 12.95
CA TYR A 32 24.17 -39.02 12.96
C TYR A 32 24.36 -40.44 12.42
N VAL A 33 23.63 -41.38 13.02
CA VAL A 33 23.42 -42.72 12.47
C VAL A 33 21.93 -42.90 12.25
N GLU A 34 21.57 -43.25 11.03
CA GLU A 34 20.21 -43.62 10.65
C GLU A 34 20.07 -45.15 10.73
N ILE A 35 18.92 -45.61 11.23
CA ILE A 35 18.61 -47.04 11.33
C ILE A 35 17.42 -47.34 10.45
N TYR A 36 17.61 -48.26 9.50
CA TYR A 36 16.56 -48.76 8.62
C TYR A 36 16.35 -50.24 8.88
N VAL A 37 15.09 -50.66 8.99
CA VAL A 37 14.71 -52.05 9.22
C VAL A 37 13.77 -52.51 8.11
N THR A 38 14.12 -53.59 7.42
CA THR A 38 13.29 -54.19 6.38
C THR A 38 12.43 -55.33 6.92
N GLY A 39 11.21 -55.44 6.38
CA GLY A 39 10.27 -56.52 6.69
C GLY A 39 10.61 -57.83 5.97
N THR A 40 9.65 -58.75 5.90
CA THR A 40 9.80 -60.02 5.16
C THR A 40 9.97 -59.85 3.65
N THR A 41 9.73 -58.63 3.14
CA THR A 41 10.06 -58.14 1.80
C THR A 41 10.95 -56.91 1.90
N SER A 42 11.72 -56.63 0.84
CA SER A 42 12.64 -55.49 0.75
C SER A 42 11.95 -54.12 0.73
N ASP A 43 10.66 -54.09 0.38
CA ASP A 43 9.91 -52.85 0.14
C ASP A 43 9.32 -52.26 1.43
N VAL A 44 9.20 -53.09 2.48
CA VAL A 44 8.71 -52.65 3.78
C VAL A 44 9.89 -52.13 4.58
N VAL A 45 10.16 -50.83 4.49
CA VAL A 45 11.23 -50.17 5.24
C VAL A 45 10.65 -49.34 6.37
N LYS A 46 11.19 -49.50 7.59
CA LYS A 46 10.87 -48.69 8.75
C LYS A 46 12.13 -47.94 9.20
N ARG A 47 11.99 -46.65 9.52
CA ARG A 47 13.04 -45.80 10.07
C ARG A 47 12.46 -44.79 11.05
N VAL A 48 13.31 -44.18 11.87
CA VAL A 48 12.96 -42.97 12.63
C VAL A 48 13.00 -41.78 11.67
N ILE A 49 12.05 -40.85 11.82
CA ILE A 49 11.98 -39.60 11.05
C ILE A 49 13.31 -38.84 11.21
N ASN A 50 13.92 -38.45 10.09
CA ASN A 50 15.15 -37.66 10.07
C ASN A 50 14.87 -36.17 9.77
N SER A 51 15.91 -35.34 9.75
CA SER A 51 15.76 -33.90 9.46
C SER A 51 15.16 -33.61 8.09
N ASP A 52 15.42 -34.47 7.10
CA ASP A 52 14.95 -34.27 5.72
C ASP A 52 13.47 -34.61 5.62
N ASP A 53 13.00 -35.63 6.36
CA ASP A 53 11.58 -35.92 6.53
C ASP A 53 10.85 -34.72 7.16
N VAL A 54 11.41 -34.15 8.23
CA VAL A 54 10.83 -32.96 8.89
C VAL A 54 10.78 -31.78 7.93
N GLN A 55 11.86 -31.52 7.18
CA GLN A 55 11.89 -30.45 6.20
C GLN A 55 10.84 -30.67 5.10
N ALA A 56 10.73 -31.89 4.56
CA ALA A 56 9.72 -32.22 3.56
C ALA A 56 8.29 -32.06 4.08
N MET A 57 8.04 -32.41 5.35
CA MET A 57 6.75 -32.17 6.01
C MET A 57 6.45 -30.68 6.18
N ILE A 58 7.45 -29.87 6.54
CA ILE A 58 7.32 -28.41 6.65
C ILE A 58 7.03 -27.81 5.28
N ASP A 59 7.84 -28.14 4.27
CA ASP A 59 7.70 -27.66 2.90
C ASP A 59 6.31 -28.01 2.36
N SER A 60 5.85 -29.24 2.57
CA SER A 60 4.50 -29.66 2.20
C SER A 60 3.41 -28.90 2.96
N ALA A 61 3.62 -28.55 4.23
CA ALA A 61 2.63 -27.83 5.02
C ALA A 61 2.54 -26.34 4.66
N ILE A 62 3.63 -25.74 4.17
CA ILE A 62 3.68 -24.32 3.79
C ILE A 62 3.43 -24.08 2.31
N ALA A 63 3.53 -25.11 1.47
CA ALA A 63 3.25 -25.02 0.03
C ALA A 63 1.83 -24.55 -0.28
N ASP A 64 0.88 -24.78 0.63
CA ASP A 64 -0.52 -24.37 0.49
C ASP A 64 -0.82 -22.99 1.11
N LEU A 65 0.18 -22.30 1.66
CA LEU A 65 -0.04 -20.95 2.18
C LEU A 65 -0.33 -19.97 1.04
N ALA A 66 -1.31 -19.09 1.27
CA ALA A 66 -1.68 -18.07 0.30
C ALA A 66 -0.49 -17.14 0.01
N GLU A 67 -0.05 -17.12 -1.24
CA GLU A 67 1.00 -16.23 -1.73
C GLU A 67 0.41 -14.86 -2.05
N ILE A 68 1.22 -13.80 -1.86
CA ILE A 68 0.92 -12.46 -2.37
C ILE A 68 1.75 -12.27 -3.62
N GLU A 69 1.10 -12.31 -4.78
CA GLU A 69 1.69 -12.08 -6.08
C GLU A 69 1.67 -10.59 -6.43
N ILE A 70 2.72 -10.10 -7.09
CA ILE A 70 2.76 -8.75 -7.65
C ILE A 70 2.97 -8.88 -9.15
N VAL A 71 1.99 -8.43 -9.94
CA VAL A 71 1.96 -8.59 -11.40
C VAL A 71 1.81 -7.25 -12.10
N ALA A 72 2.31 -7.17 -13.34
CA ALA A 72 2.31 -5.93 -14.10
C ALA A 72 0.90 -5.45 -14.47
N ASP A 73 0.04 -6.36 -14.94
CA ASP A 73 -1.28 -6.02 -15.49
C ASP A 73 -2.32 -7.15 -15.30
N ILE A 74 -3.56 -6.88 -15.72
CA ILE A 74 -4.68 -7.84 -15.64
C ILE A 74 -4.40 -9.11 -16.46
N SER A 75 -3.72 -9.00 -17.59
CA SER A 75 -3.35 -10.16 -18.41
C SER A 75 -2.37 -11.07 -17.65
N ALA A 76 -1.37 -10.49 -16.98
CA ALA A 76 -0.42 -11.22 -16.15
C ALA A 76 -1.10 -11.88 -14.95
N ARG A 77 -2.05 -11.21 -14.29
CA ARG A 77 -2.88 -11.82 -13.23
C ARG A 77 -3.65 -13.03 -13.75
N ASN A 78 -4.31 -12.89 -14.90
CA ASN A 78 -5.11 -13.96 -15.48
C ASN A 78 -4.27 -15.17 -15.92
N ALA A 79 -2.96 -14.98 -16.16
CA ALA A 79 -2.03 -16.06 -16.48
C ALA A 79 -1.57 -16.88 -15.26
N LEU A 80 -1.82 -16.43 -14.01
CA LEU A 80 -1.39 -17.12 -12.79
C LEU A 80 -2.07 -18.48 -12.58
N ASN A 81 -3.29 -18.67 -13.11
CA ASN A 81 -4.06 -19.92 -13.00
C ASN A 81 -4.01 -20.62 -11.62
N PRO A 82 -4.26 -19.90 -10.50
CA PRO A 82 -4.13 -20.48 -9.17
C PRO A 82 -5.16 -21.58 -8.89
N THR A 83 -4.76 -22.58 -8.10
CA THR A 83 -5.66 -23.67 -7.62
C THR A 83 -6.04 -23.52 -6.15
N THR A 84 -5.40 -22.59 -5.45
CA THR A 84 -5.63 -22.24 -4.04
C THR A 84 -5.93 -20.74 -3.93
N THR A 85 -6.34 -20.28 -2.76
CA THR A 85 -6.55 -18.85 -2.53
C THR A 85 -5.21 -18.10 -2.64
N VAL A 86 -5.14 -17.17 -3.58
CA VAL A 86 -3.95 -16.32 -3.83
C VAL A 86 -4.39 -14.86 -3.82
N GLN A 87 -3.58 -13.99 -3.23
CA GLN A 87 -3.77 -12.55 -3.33
C GLN A 87 -2.84 -12.01 -4.42
N ALA A 88 -3.33 -11.14 -5.29
CA ALA A 88 -2.54 -10.51 -6.33
C ALA A 88 -2.69 -8.99 -6.27
N LEU A 89 -1.57 -8.27 -6.19
CA LEU A 89 -1.48 -6.85 -6.48
C LEU A 89 -1.17 -6.68 -7.97
N VAL A 90 -2.10 -6.09 -8.70
CA VAL A 90 -1.94 -5.74 -10.12
C VAL A 90 -1.52 -4.28 -10.19
N LEU A 91 -0.36 -3.99 -10.78
CA LEU A 91 0.20 -2.63 -10.84
C LEU A 91 -0.55 -1.73 -11.83
N ASP A 92 -0.96 -2.27 -12.97
CA ASP A 92 -1.84 -1.63 -13.95
C ASP A 92 -3.12 -2.45 -14.11
N ALA A 93 -4.15 -2.05 -13.38
CA ALA A 93 -5.45 -2.69 -13.38
C ALA A 93 -6.44 -2.03 -14.37
N SER A 94 -5.98 -1.16 -15.28
CA SER A 94 -6.85 -0.40 -16.20
C SER A 94 -7.71 -1.24 -17.16
N ASP A 95 -7.36 -2.52 -17.35
CA ASP A 95 -8.17 -3.49 -18.09
C ASP A 95 -9.39 -4.00 -17.30
N ASP A 96 -9.48 -3.72 -15.99
CA ASP A 96 -10.68 -3.92 -15.18
C ASP A 96 -11.62 -2.72 -15.42
N PRO A 97 -12.85 -2.91 -15.96
CA PRO A 97 -13.75 -1.81 -16.29
C PRO A 97 -14.19 -0.94 -15.10
N THR A 98 -13.89 -1.38 -13.87
CA THR A 98 -14.18 -0.66 -12.64
C THR A 98 -12.94 0.00 -12.04
N VAL A 99 -11.81 0.04 -12.75
CA VAL A 99 -10.58 0.75 -12.38
C VAL A 99 -10.19 1.65 -13.55
N ASP A 100 -10.40 2.95 -13.43
CA ASP A 100 -10.12 3.93 -14.49
C ASP A 100 -8.61 4.05 -14.75
N SER A 101 -7.79 3.97 -13.70
CA SER A 101 -6.32 4.00 -13.79
C SER A 101 -5.66 3.55 -12.48
N GLY A 102 -4.49 2.92 -12.58
CA GLY A 102 -3.65 2.60 -11.44
C GLY A 102 -3.72 1.13 -11.02
N ALA A 103 -3.44 0.85 -9.76
CA ALA A 103 -3.29 -0.52 -9.27
C ALA A 103 -4.58 -1.03 -8.62
N ALA A 104 -4.73 -2.35 -8.52
CA ALA A 104 -5.80 -2.96 -7.72
C ALA A 104 -5.35 -4.28 -7.10
N THR A 105 -5.94 -4.60 -5.95
CA THR A 105 -5.69 -5.86 -5.24
C THR A 105 -6.87 -6.80 -5.42
N TYR A 106 -6.56 -8.05 -5.79
CA TYR A 106 -7.53 -9.11 -5.99
C TYR A 106 -7.21 -10.32 -5.09
N ILE A 107 -8.24 -11.08 -4.74
CA ILE A 107 -8.12 -12.40 -4.12
C ILE A 107 -8.78 -13.42 -5.04
N TYR A 108 -8.07 -14.48 -5.38
CA TYR A 108 -8.66 -15.60 -6.12
C TYR A 108 -9.46 -16.50 -5.17
N ASN A 109 -10.71 -16.78 -5.53
CA ASN A 109 -11.56 -17.74 -4.84
C ASN A 109 -11.59 -19.06 -5.63
N PRO A 110 -10.90 -20.12 -5.18
CA PRO A 110 -10.88 -21.40 -5.89
C PRO A 110 -12.23 -22.14 -5.88
N SER A 111 -13.17 -21.75 -5.02
CA SER A 111 -14.52 -22.37 -5.01
C SER A 111 -15.41 -21.88 -6.16
N THR A 112 -15.16 -20.65 -6.64
CA THR A 112 -15.93 -20.03 -7.73
C THR A 112 -15.10 -19.84 -8.99
N GLU A 113 -13.78 -20.10 -8.94
CA GLU A 113 -12.83 -19.86 -10.03
C GLU A 113 -12.81 -18.38 -10.47
N GLU A 114 -13.01 -17.47 -9.51
CA GLU A 114 -13.14 -16.03 -9.77
C GLU A 114 -12.13 -15.21 -8.98
N TRP A 115 -11.65 -14.13 -9.61
CA TRP A 115 -10.90 -13.07 -8.94
C TRP A 115 -11.86 -12.06 -8.33
N ILE A 116 -11.76 -11.86 -7.02
CA ILE A 116 -12.55 -10.88 -6.26
C ILE A 116 -11.67 -9.65 -6.04
N LYS A 117 -12.06 -8.49 -6.58
CA LYS A 117 -11.40 -7.22 -6.27
C LYS A 117 -11.71 -6.82 -4.83
N ILE A 118 -10.68 -6.55 -4.03
CA ILE A 118 -10.83 -6.18 -2.61
C ILE A 118 -10.37 -4.75 -2.30
N ALA A 119 -9.55 -4.18 -3.16
CA ALA A 119 -9.13 -2.78 -3.08
C ALA A 119 -8.72 -2.30 -4.48
N GLU A 120 -8.89 -1.01 -4.72
CA GLU A 120 -8.35 -0.30 -5.88
C GLU A 120 -7.55 0.91 -5.38
N TYR A 121 -6.54 1.27 -6.16
CA TYR A 121 -5.64 2.37 -5.92
C TYR A 121 -5.67 3.29 -7.13
N GLU A 122 -6.81 3.95 -7.30
CA GLU A 122 -6.87 5.11 -8.16
C GLU A 122 -6.18 6.27 -7.43
N SER A 123 -5.47 7.11 -8.19
CA SER A 123 -5.10 8.43 -7.67
C SER A 123 -6.38 9.10 -7.20
N MET A 124 -6.47 9.46 -5.91
CA MET A 124 -7.59 10.25 -5.39
C MET A 124 -7.56 11.64 -6.03
N ASP A 125 -8.16 11.80 -7.21
CA ASP A 125 -8.42 13.10 -7.81
C ASP A 125 -9.56 13.75 -7.03
N MET A 126 -9.21 14.43 -5.94
CA MET A 126 -10.19 15.06 -5.08
C MET A 126 -10.66 16.39 -5.68
N VAL A 127 -11.73 16.33 -6.47
CA VAL A 127 -12.52 17.52 -6.81
C VAL A 127 -13.46 17.80 -5.63
N ILE A 128 -13.05 18.69 -4.72
CA ILE A 128 -13.89 19.09 -3.58
C ILE A 128 -14.75 20.28 -4.00
N ASP A 129 -16.07 20.08 -4.06
CA ASP A 129 -17.01 21.19 -4.23
C ASP A 129 -16.91 22.13 -3.03
N TRP A 130 -16.80 23.44 -3.30
CA TRP A 130 -16.75 24.47 -2.26
C TRP A 130 -17.89 24.31 -1.24
N SER A 131 -19.07 23.88 -1.70
CA SER A 131 -20.25 23.64 -0.87
C SER A 131 -20.10 22.56 0.21
N TYR A 132 -19.11 21.67 0.09
CA TYR A 132 -18.83 20.62 1.07
C TYR A 132 -17.78 21.00 2.11
N ILE A 133 -17.09 22.13 1.94
CA ILE A 133 -16.11 22.62 2.91
C ILE A 133 -16.84 23.22 4.12
N GLN A 134 -16.64 22.62 5.29
CA GLN A 134 -17.16 23.12 6.57
C GLN A 134 -16.45 24.41 6.98
N ASN A 135 -17.17 25.33 7.63
CA ASN A 135 -16.64 26.63 8.08
C ASN A 135 -16.04 27.53 6.98
N ARG A 136 -16.44 27.33 5.72
CA ARG A 136 -16.03 28.19 4.61
C ARG A 136 -16.70 29.58 4.69
N PRO A 137 -16.09 30.61 4.08
CA PRO A 137 -16.78 31.87 3.78
C PRO A 137 -18.07 31.65 2.97
N SER A 138 -19.13 32.39 3.32
CA SER A 138 -20.39 32.42 2.56
C SER A 138 -20.39 33.44 1.42
N SER A 139 -19.35 34.28 1.33
CA SER A 139 -19.19 35.29 0.28
C SER A 139 -19.14 34.65 -1.11
N SER A 140 -19.82 35.27 -2.07
CA SER A 140 -19.68 34.90 -3.48
C SER A 140 -18.32 35.30 -4.03
N VAL A 141 -17.91 34.72 -5.17
CA VAL A 141 -16.71 35.14 -5.89
C VAL A 141 -16.75 36.64 -6.20
N SER A 142 -17.92 37.15 -6.63
CA SER A 142 -18.10 38.58 -6.89
C SER A 142 -17.95 39.46 -5.66
N ASP A 143 -18.39 39.02 -4.48
CA ASP A 143 -18.21 39.79 -3.25
C ASP A 143 -16.73 39.89 -2.86
N ILE A 144 -15.96 38.82 -3.11
CA ILE A 144 -14.52 38.80 -2.88
C ILE A 144 -13.81 39.75 -3.84
N ASP A 145 -14.15 39.68 -5.14
CA ASP A 145 -13.55 40.54 -6.17
C ASP A 145 -13.87 42.02 -5.93
N ASP A 146 -15.12 42.34 -5.57
CA ASP A 146 -15.55 43.69 -5.23
C ASP A 146 -14.85 44.22 -3.97
N ALA A 147 -14.68 43.38 -2.94
CA ALA A 147 -13.91 43.75 -1.76
C ALA A 147 -12.44 44.05 -2.12
N VAL A 148 -11.84 43.28 -3.02
CA VAL A 148 -10.47 43.53 -3.51
C VAL A 148 -10.39 44.85 -4.29
N ALA A 149 -11.36 45.14 -5.16
CA ALA A 149 -11.41 46.39 -5.91
C ALA A 149 -11.57 47.61 -4.97
N LYS A 150 -12.48 47.52 -4.00
CA LYS A 150 -12.79 48.61 -3.06
C LYS A 150 -11.66 48.92 -2.08
N LYS A 151 -10.78 47.96 -1.77
CA LYS A 151 -9.60 48.19 -0.92
C LYS A 151 -8.66 49.29 -1.46
N HIS A 152 -8.77 49.64 -2.74
CA HIS A 152 -7.92 50.63 -3.39
C HIS A 152 -8.68 51.82 -4.01
N THR A 153 -9.92 52.07 -3.59
CA THR A 153 -10.71 53.20 -4.10
C THR A 153 -11.32 54.01 -2.97
N HIS A 154 -11.14 55.34 -3.02
CA HIS A 154 -11.89 56.28 -2.18
C HIS A 154 -12.69 57.21 -3.08
N ALA A 155 -14.01 57.22 -2.92
CA ALA A 155 -14.89 58.10 -3.72
C ALA A 155 -14.55 59.59 -3.54
N ASN A 156 -14.07 59.96 -2.36
CA ASN A 156 -13.65 61.31 -2.00
C ASN A 156 -12.11 61.48 -2.03
N LYS A 157 -11.38 60.66 -2.79
CA LYS A 157 -9.91 60.73 -2.87
C LYS A 157 -9.41 62.15 -3.14
N THR A 158 -10.04 62.88 -4.06
CA THR A 158 -9.67 64.26 -4.41
C THR A 158 -9.82 65.24 -3.25
N GLU A 159 -10.70 64.96 -2.28
CA GLU A 159 -10.88 65.77 -1.08
C GLU A 159 -9.89 65.36 0.02
N LEU A 160 -9.65 64.06 0.17
CA LEU A 160 -8.63 63.55 1.09
C LEU A 160 -7.23 64.03 0.69
N ASP A 161 -6.95 64.09 -0.61
CA ASP A 161 -5.67 64.60 -1.15
C ASP A 161 -5.46 66.10 -0.86
N LYS A 162 -6.51 66.85 -0.48
CA LYS A 162 -6.39 68.26 -0.06
C LYS A 162 -6.03 68.40 1.42
N ILE A 163 -6.17 67.35 2.22
CA ILE A 163 -5.83 67.39 3.64
C ILE A 163 -4.32 67.23 3.77
N SER A 164 -3.66 68.21 4.39
CA SER A 164 -2.23 68.15 4.69
C SER A 164 -1.95 68.77 6.06
N GLU A 165 -0.69 68.82 6.47
CA GLU A 165 -0.25 69.51 7.68
C GLU A 165 0.92 70.45 7.40
N ASP A 166 1.08 71.49 8.21
CA ASP A 166 2.25 72.36 8.18
C ASP A 166 3.42 71.80 9.03
N SER A 167 4.55 72.50 9.05
CA SER A 167 5.74 72.08 9.81
C SER A 167 5.55 72.02 11.33
N ASN A 168 4.46 72.60 11.85
CA ASN A 168 4.11 72.61 13.26
C ASN A 168 3.02 71.58 13.58
N GLY A 169 2.57 70.80 12.60
CA GLY A 169 1.52 69.79 12.75
C GLY A 169 0.09 70.34 12.72
N TYR A 170 -0.13 71.57 12.19
CA TYR A 170 -1.47 72.11 12.04
C TYR A 170 -2.12 71.65 10.74
N LEU A 171 -3.42 71.30 10.83
CA LEU A 171 -4.24 70.90 9.69
C LEU A 171 -4.32 72.02 8.64
N LEU A 172 -4.06 71.65 7.39
CA LEU A 172 -4.26 72.46 6.20
C LEU A 172 -5.31 71.78 5.30
N TYR A 173 -6.07 72.60 4.59
CA TYR A 173 -6.95 72.16 3.52
C TYR A 173 -6.59 72.90 2.24
N ASN A 174 -6.16 72.15 1.23
CA ASN A 174 -5.66 72.65 -0.05
C ASN A 174 -4.49 73.65 0.12
N GLY A 175 -3.63 73.42 1.12
CA GLY A 175 -2.48 74.28 1.43
C GLY A 175 -2.76 75.49 2.32
N ASP A 176 -4.04 75.76 2.64
CA ASP A 176 -4.45 76.89 3.47
C ASP A 176 -4.96 76.43 4.85
N TYR A 177 -4.89 77.32 5.84
CA TYR A 177 -5.54 77.06 7.13
C TYR A 177 -7.07 77.01 6.97
N PRO A 178 -7.75 76.02 7.57
CA PRO A 178 -9.21 75.95 7.56
C PRO A 178 -9.85 77.22 8.11
N LYS A 179 -10.73 77.84 7.33
CA LYS A 179 -11.47 79.04 7.75
C LYS A 179 -12.78 78.65 8.42
N ILE A 180 -13.04 79.21 9.59
CA ILE A 180 -14.36 79.12 10.23
C ILE A 180 -15.30 80.16 9.61
N ALA A 181 -16.60 79.87 9.54
CA ALA A 181 -17.60 80.73 8.90
C ALA A 181 -17.78 82.13 9.54
N TRP A 182 -17.05 82.44 10.61
CA TRP A 182 -17.08 83.73 11.33
C TRP A 182 -15.96 84.70 10.92
N ASP A 183 -15.17 84.38 9.89
CA ASP A 183 -14.04 85.22 9.43
C ASP A 183 -14.47 86.48 8.64
N SER A 184 -15.76 86.85 8.66
CA SER A 184 -16.22 88.13 8.11
C SER A 184 -15.99 89.24 9.15
N VAL A 185 -15.09 90.18 8.82
CA VAL A 185 -14.61 91.27 9.69
C VAL A 185 -15.64 92.36 10.02
N ASN A 186 -16.95 92.08 9.93
CA ASN A 186 -18.01 93.05 10.24
C ASN A 186 -18.76 92.66 11.53
N TRP A 187 -18.05 92.70 12.66
CA TRP A 187 -18.66 92.79 13.99
C TRP A 187 -18.92 94.25 14.35
#